data_AF-A0A7W6R613-F1
#
_entry.id   AF-A0A7W6R613-F1
#
_cell.length_a   1.000
_cell.length_b   1.000
_cell.length_c   1.000
_cell.angle_alpha   90.00
_cell.angle_beta   90.00
_cell.angle_gamma   90.00
#
_symmetry.space_group_name_H-M   'P 1'
#
loop_
_entity.id
_entity.type
_entity.pdbx_description
1 polymer ?
#
loop_
_entity_poly.entity_id
_entity_poly.type
_entity_poly.pdbx_seq_one_letter_code
_entity_poly.pdbx_strand_id
1 'polypeptide(L)'
;MIGIVEAGIRLFGPAQARRYHDELYAIFDLIAANPRMARERPEISPPMRIHPFKAHLVVYTIEENGDVLVVRLRHGHEDWLDGNE
;
A
#
# COMPACT_ATOMS: atom_id res chain seq x y z
N MET A 1 -2.62 20.00 -6.94
CA MET A 1 -2.06 18.78 -6.32
C MET A 1 -2.77 18.58 -4.99
N ILE A 2 -3.93 17.91 -5.06
CA ILE A 2 -4.83 17.54 -3.95
C ILE A 2 -4.94 16.03 -4.15
N GLY A 3 -4.45 15.14 -3.29
CA GLY A 3 -4.71 14.99 -1.87
C GLY A 3 -5.12 13.53 -1.71
N ILE A 4 -4.16 12.61 -1.54
CA ILE A 4 -4.44 11.19 -1.30
C ILE A 4 -4.85 11.07 0.17
N VAL A 5 -6.08 11.44 0.49
CA VAL A 5 -6.75 11.05 1.74
C VAL A 5 -8.21 10.80 1.39
N GLU A 6 -8.51 9.64 0.81
CA GLU A 6 -9.86 9.10 0.88
C GLU A 6 -9.85 7.59 0.66
N ALA A 7 -9.70 6.85 1.78
CA ALA A 7 -10.37 5.58 2.08
C ALA A 7 -9.59 4.86 3.19
N GLY A 8 -10.09 4.91 4.42
CA GLY A 8 -9.48 4.14 5.51
C GLY A 8 -10.14 4.31 6.89
N ILE A 9 -10.94 5.36 7.08
CA ILE A 9 -11.58 5.63 8.37
C ILE A 9 -13.05 5.19 8.32
N ARG A 10 -13.35 3.89 8.35
CA ARG A 10 -14.77 3.50 8.61
C ARG A 10 -15.11 2.10 9.09
N LEU A 11 -14.20 1.25 9.59
CA LEU A 11 -14.62 -0.14 9.91
C LEU A 11 -14.24 -0.77 11.26
N PHE A 12 -13.48 -0.14 12.16
CA PHE A 12 -13.16 -0.76 13.46
C PHE A 12 -13.23 0.25 14.60
N GLY A 13 -13.61 -0.19 15.81
CA GLY A 13 -13.76 0.70 16.98
C GLY A 13 -12.53 1.60 17.21
N PRO A 14 -12.69 2.78 17.84
CA PRO A 14 -11.76 3.89 17.72
C PRO A 14 -10.31 3.58 18.15
N ALA A 15 -10.10 2.72 19.16
CA ALA A 15 -8.75 2.37 19.61
C ALA A 15 -8.03 1.39 18.67
N GLN A 16 -8.74 0.38 18.17
CA GLN A 16 -8.16 -0.61 17.26
C GLN A 16 -7.95 -0.03 15.85
N ALA A 17 -8.85 0.82 15.37
CA ALA A 17 -8.65 1.56 14.14
C ALA A 17 -7.44 2.49 14.23
N ARG A 18 -7.28 3.24 15.34
CA ARG A 18 -6.08 4.10 15.54
C ARG A 18 -4.79 3.29 15.47
N ARG A 19 -4.68 2.21 16.26
CA ARG A 19 -3.49 1.36 16.24
C ARG A 19 -3.20 0.78 14.86
N TYR A 20 -4.23 0.36 14.14
CA TYR A 20 -4.07 -0.13 12.77
C TYR A 20 -3.52 0.96 11.84
N HIS A 21 -4.03 2.18 11.95
CA HIS A 21 -3.53 3.33 11.20
C HIS A 21 -2.09 3.67 11.57
N ASP A 22 -1.76 3.75 12.86
CA ASP A 22 -0.40 4.07 13.31
C ASP A 22 0.63 3.07 12.76
N GLU A 23 0.29 1.78 12.81
CA GLU A 23 1.14 0.73 12.26
C GLU A 23 1.21 0.78 10.72
N LEU A 24 0.13 1.17 10.03
CA LEU A 24 0.16 1.38 8.57
C LEU A 24 1.06 2.56 8.18
N TYR A 25 1.01 3.67 8.93
CA TYR A 25 1.90 4.82 8.71
C TYR A 25 3.36 4.45 8.95
N ALA A 26 3.65 3.66 9.99
CA ALA A 26 5.00 3.16 10.21
C ALA A 26 5.53 2.29 9.05
N ILE A 27 4.65 1.55 8.36
CA ILE A 27 5.01 0.85 7.12
C ILE A 27 5.32 1.82 5.98
N PHE A 28 4.57 2.91 5.83
CA PHE A 28 4.89 3.93 4.83
C PHE A 28 6.26 4.57 5.10
N ASP A 29 6.56 4.91 6.35
CA ASP A 29 7.87 5.44 6.74
C ASP A 29 8.99 4.43 6.43
N LEU A 30 8.76 3.15 6.71
CA LEU A 30 9.73 2.08 6.42
C LEU A 30 9.98 1.93 4.92
N ILE A 31 8.92 1.99 4.10
CA ILE A 31 9.02 1.93 2.64
C ILE A 31 9.73 3.18 2.11
N ALA A 32 9.40 4.37 2.60
CA ALA A 32 10.05 5.61 2.18
C ALA A 32 11.56 5.60 2.52
N ALA A 33 11.93 5.07 3.69
CA ALA A 33 13.32 4.92 4.09
C ALA A 33 14.05 3.80 3.33
N ASN A 34 13.34 2.76 2.88
CA ASN A 34 13.90 1.61 2.17
C ASN A 34 13.07 1.24 0.93
N PRO A 35 13.02 2.10 -0.11
CA PRO A 35 12.07 1.93 -1.23
C PRO A 35 12.21 0.61 -2.00
N ARG A 36 13.39 -0.02 -1.92
CA ARG A 36 13.70 -1.28 -2.63
C ARG A 36 13.52 -2.52 -1.76
N MET A 37 12.97 -2.39 -0.54
CA MET A 37 12.79 -3.50 0.41
C MET A 37 11.86 -4.60 -0.11
N ALA A 38 10.86 -4.24 -0.93
CA ALA A 38 10.01 -5.20 -1.61
C ALA A 38 10.53 -5.41 -3.04
N ARG A 39 10.50 -6.65 -3.51
CA ARG A 39 10.92 -7.00 -4.87
C ARG A 39 10.03 -6.32 -5.91
N GLU A 40 10.65 -5.80 -6.97
CA GLU A 40 9.94 -5.30 -8.14
C GLU A 40 9.37 -6.47 -8.95
N ARG A 41 8.14 -6.28 -9.41
CA ARG A 41 7.40 -7.23 -10.23
C ARG A 41 7.26 -6.65 -11.64
N PRO A 42 8.24 -6.90 -12.53
CA PRO A 42 8.18 -6.43 -13.91
C PRO A 42 7.04 -7.09 -14.71
N GLU A 43 6.46 -8.18 -14.19
CA GLU A 43 5.26 -8.79 -14.76
C GLU A 43 4.01 -7.89 -14.66
N ILE A 44 4.02 -6.87 -13.79
CA ILE A 44 2.95 -5.86 -13.66
C ILE A 44 3.35 -4.63 -14.48
N SER A 45 2.42 -4.03 -15.22
CA SER A 45 2.66 -2.80 -16.00
C SER A 45 1.84 -1.63 -15.44
N PRO A 46 2.48 -0.53 -15.00
CA PRO A 46 3.93 -0.35 -14.87
C PRO A 46 4.53 -1.28 -13.79
N PRO A 47 5.86 -1.52 -13.76
CA PRO A 47 6.50 -2.37 -12.76
C PRO A 47 6.22 -1.89 -11.34
N MET A 48 5.61 -2.76 -10.52
CA MET A 48 5.19 -2.41 -9.16
C MET A 48 5.94 -3.21 -8.10
N ARG A 49 5.94 -2.69 -6.89
CA ARG A 49 6.39 -3.37 -5.66
C ARG A 49 5.19 -3.60 -4.76
N ILE A 50 5.14 -4.75 -4.10
CA ILE A 50 4.03 -5.13 -3.21
C ILE A 50 4.60 -5.49 -1.85
N HIS A 51 4.19 -4.76 -0.81
CA HIS A 51 4.54 -5.04 0.58
C HIS A 51 3.30 -5.48 1.38
N PRO A 52 3.26 -6.72 1.90
CA PRO A 52 2.15 -7.17 2.72
C PRO A 52 2.20 -6.53 4.12
N PHE A 53 1.06 -6.06 4.61
CA PHE A 53 0.87 -5.56 5.96
C PHE A 53 -0.47 -6.06 6.52
N LYS A 54 -0.40 -7.05 7.42
CA LYS A 54 -1.57 -7.73 8.00
C LYS A 54 -2.53 -8.18 6.89
N ALA A 55 -3.78 -7.72 6.95
CA ALA A 55 -4.80 -8.03 5.98
C ALA A 55 -4.77 -7.10 4.76
N HIS A 56 -3.75 -6.24 4.60
CA HIS A 56 -3.64 -5.34 3.45
C HIS A 56 -2.32 -5.53 2.69
N LEU A 57 -2.31 -5.11 1.42
CA LEU A 57 -1.15 -5.06 0.54
C LEU A 57 -0.92 -3.61 0.15
N VAL A 58 0.29 -3.11 0.40
CA VAL A 58 0.74 -1.80 -0.07
C VAL A 58 1.39 -1.99 -1.44
N VAL A 59 0.75 -1.46 -2.48
CA VAL A 59 1.26 -1.49 -3.86
C VAL A 59 1.83 -0.12 -4.17
N TYR A 60 3.10 -0.07 -4.55
CA TYR A 60 3.81 1.18 -4.80
C TYR A 60 4.83 1.05 -5.92
N THR A 61 5.27 2.18 -6.44
CA THR A 61 6.39 2.31 -7.38
C THR A 61 7.41 3.32 -6.85
N ILE A 62 8.60 3.32 -7.43
CA ILE A 62 9.63 4.34 -7.21
C ILE A 62 9.67 5.18 -8.48
N GLU A 63 9.40 6.48 -8.35
CA GLU A 63 9.45 7.43 -9.46
C GLU A 63 10.91 7.74 -9.86
N GLU A 64 11.11 8.35 -11.02
CA GLU A 64 12.46 8.65 -11.55
C GLU A 64 13.29 9.56 -10.62
N ASN A 65 12.62 10.42 -9.85
CA ASN A 65 13.25 11.30 -8.86
C ASN A 65 13.62 10.59 -7.54
N GLY A 66 13.28 9.29 -7.41
CA GLY A 66 13.52 8.48 -6.22
C GLY A 66 12.38 8.47 -5.20
N ASP A 67 11.29 9.21 -5.44
CA ASP A 67 10.14 9.24 -4.54
C ASP A 67 9.34 7.93 -4.60
N VAL A 68 8.73 7.57 -3.47
CA VAL A 68 7.79 6.45 -3.41
C VAL A 68 6.39 6.95 -3.72
N LEU A 69 5.75 6.39 -4.75
CA LEU A 69 4.33 6.59 -5.03
C LEU A 69 3.55 5.35 -4.60
N VAL A 70 2.75 5.47 -3.53
CA VAL A 70 1.78 4.43 -3.15
C VAL A 70 0.60 4.49 -4.12
N VAL A 71 0.48 3.48 -4.97
CA VAL A 71 -0.52 3.42 -6.03
C VAL A 71 -1.85 2.86 -5.49
N ARG A 72 -1.81 1.82 -4.66
CA ARG A 72 -3.02 1.20 -4.07
C ARG A 72 -2.74 0.60 -2.68
N LEU A 73 -3.78 0.55 -1.86
CA LEU A 73 -3.89 -0.31 -0.69
C LEU A 73 -4.99 -1.34 -0.96
N ARG A 74 -4.65 -2.62 -1.04
CA ARG A 74 -5.62 -3.71 -1.26
C ARG A 74 -5.83 -4.51 0.01
N HIS A 75 -7.01 -5.10 0.22
CA HIS A 75 -7.20 -6.10 1.27
C HIS A 75 -6.74 -7.47 0.75
N GLY A 76 -5.81 -8.12 1.44
CA GLY A 76 -5.15 -9.35 1.00
C GLY A 76 -6.06 -10.57 0.88
N HIS A 77 -7.30 -10.49 1.40
CA HIS A 77 -8.28 -11.57 1.31
C HIS A 77 -9.35 -11.37 0.22
N GLU A 78 -9.46 -10.18 -0.39
CA GLU A 78 -10.67 -9.84 -1.19
C GLU A 78 -10.42 -9.60 -2.68
N ASP A 79 -9.22 -9.76 -3.23
CA ASP A 79 -8.96 -9.26 -4.60
C ASP A 79 -7.94 -10.09 -5.39
N TRP A 80 -8.17 -11.41 -5.47
CA TRP A 80 -7.43 -12.30 -6.38
C TRP A 80 -8.32 -12.98 -7.43
N LEU A 81 -9.60 -12.60 -7.54
CA LEU A 81 -10.56 -13.27 -8.43
C LEU A 81 -11.41 -12.40 -9.35
N ASP A 82 -11.30 -11.06 -9.36
CA ASP A 82 -11.98 -10.24 -10.38
C ASP A 82 -11.00 -9.80 -11.48
N GLY A 83 -10.70 -10.78 -12.33
CA GLY A 83 -9.90 -10.65 -13.54
C GLY A 83 -10.24 -11.73 -14.57
N ASN A 84 -11.53 -12.02 -14.75
CA ASN A 84 -12.03 -12.72 -15.92
C ASN A 84 -13.43 -12.20 -16.26
N GLU A 85 -13.48 -11.21 -17.15
CA GLU A 85 -14.37 -11.12 -18.32
C GLU A 85 -13.97 -9.93 -19.21
#